data_AF-A0A2E1L7U7-F1
#
_entry.id   AF-A0A2E1L7U7-F1
#
_cell.length_a   1.000
_cell.length_b   1.000
_cell.length_c   1.000
_cell.angle_alpha   90.00
_cell.angle_beta   90.00
_cell.angle_gamma   90.00
#
_symmetry.space_group_name_H-M   'P 1'
#
loop_
_entity.id
_entity.type
_entity.pdbx_description
1 polymer ?
#
loop_
_entity_poly.entity_id
_entity_poly.type
_entity_poly.pdbx_seq_one_letter_code
_entity_poly.pdbx_strand_id
1 'polypeptide(L)'
;SLHLQNTGFEYTDGVTPAQVPSSIQVINSMRLIVNDDAPIQIPLDGLPSKSFDERLITSAGHAIWWPEVGPNVDQDCQIDNCVKFNLSLGPGESAKLVFSVSLTSTAYTWWSSSSRVDSQIDGINNGIDIDSSGTFEDISERGGGSKLIQFGAKQWYNRGSMIGQDGPYQDYAIDAVQFDIVQETVDTIAADMPNGRSDNAYAFARATFDYLHKNVAYDKEAPIVARSGPACLAASIGDCDEQTNAFFSILRAKGIPGWYVFGALTDSTFESWEGHAWGYILLPMSESWCNERNIELDTCYVEGSVDVVNNKWLLHTPTAYIDWIEESDPSSSLVKSYYKPGKRCCDVDRDRSFSTAEITSIGNTFQVKKLAENLW
;
A
#
# COMPACT_ATOMS: atom_id res chain seq x y z
N SER A 1 -5.36 4.98 13.98
CA SER A 1 -4.98 3.56 14.09
C SER A 1 -5.07 2.99 12.71
N LEU A 2 -3.96 2.65 12.06
CA LEU A 2 -4.04 1.92 10.79
C LEU A 2 -4.30 0.47 11.18
N HIS A 3 -5.59 0.17 11.25
CA HIS A 3 -6.11 -1.12 11.60
C HIS A 3 -5.60 -2.13 10.57
N LEU A 4 -5.19 -3.30 11.07
CA LEU A 4 -5.12 -4.50 10.25
C LEU A 4 -6.46 -4.63 9.55
N GLN A 5 -6.52 -4.42 8.25
CA GLN A 5 -7.71 -4.82 7.53
C GLN A 5 -7.70 -6.35 7.55
N ASN A 6 -8.60 -6.89 8.39
CA ASN A 6 -8.88 -8.28 8.73
C ASN A 6 -7.73 -9.29 8.56
N THR A 7 -6.97 -9.47 9.63
CA THR A 7 -6.14 -10.66 9.84
C THR A 7 -6.74 -11.60 10.89
N GLY A 8 -7.97 -11.33 11.31
CA GLY A 8 -8.70 -12.14 12.26
C GLY A 8 -9.59 -13.12 11.54
N PHE A 9 -9.24 -14.40 11.61
CA PHE A 9 -10.18 -15.48 11.33
C PHE A 9 -11.27 -15.47 12.40
N GLU A 10 -12.53 -15.63 11.99
CA GLU A 10 -13.64 -15.92 12.90
C GLU A 10 -13.74 -17.43 13.08
N TYR A 11 -13.75 -17.89 14.34
CA TYR A 11 -13.74 -19.31 14.67
C TYR A 11 -15.13 -19.78 15.08
N THR A 12 -15.58 -20.87 14.47
CA THR A 12 -16.91 -21.47 14.65
C THR A 12 -17.07 -22.15 16.02
N ASP A 13 -15.96 -22.47 16.68
CA ASP A 13 -15.91 -23.11 18.00
C ASP A 13 -15.84 -22.12 19.17
N GLY A 14 -15.85 -20.81 18.87
CA GLY A 14 -15.79 -19.74 19.87
C GLY A 14 -14.41 -19.52 20.49
N VAL A 15 -13.36 -20.16 19.96
CA VAL A 15 -11.98 -19.96 20.42
C VAL A 15 -11.26 -18.96 19.51
N THR A 16 -11.10 -17.72 19.97
CA THR A 16 -10.25 -16.74 19.28
C THR A 16 -8.78 -16.93 19.73
N PRO A 17 -7.83 -17.25 18.84
CA PRO A 17 -6.42 -17.33 19.20
C PRO A 17 -5.87 -15.97 19.64
N ALA A 18 -4.99 -15.98 20.64
CA ALA A 18 -4.46 -14.77 21.27
C ALA A 18 -3.37 -14.02 20.47
N GLN A 19 -3.15 -14.35 19.18
CA GLN A 19 -1.86 -14.08 18.50
C GLN A 19 -1.94 -13.19 17.26
N VAL A 20 -3.07 -12.53 17.01
CA VAL A 20 -3.12 -11.49 15.98
C VAL A 20 -2.87 -10.15 16.67
N PRO A 21 -1.77 -9.42 16.39
CA PRO A 21 -1.59 -8.07 16.93
C PRO A 21 -2.82 -7.24 16.56
N SER A 22 -3.22 -6.24 17.35
CA SER A 22 -4.38 -5.40 17.00
C SER A 22 -4.04 -4.34 15.94
N SER A 23 -2.75 -4.05 15.74
CA SER A 23 -2.23 -3.15 14.69
C SER A 23 -0.74 -3.39 14.47
N ILE A 24 -0.29 -3.27 13.21
CA ILE A 24 1.13 -3.27 12.81
C ILE A 24 1.76 -1.87 12.87
N GLN A 25 0.94 -0.81 12.94
CA GLN A 25 1.41 0.56 13.08
C GLN A 25 0.44 1.40 13.91
N VAL A 26 0.92 1.87 15.07
CA VAL A 26 0.18 2.75 15.97
C VAL A 26 0.85 4.11 15.99
N ILE A 27 0.11 5.14 15.58
CA ILE A 27 0.56 6.53 15.74
C ILE A 27 0.34 6.93 17.20
N ASN A 28 1.42 7.33 17.89
CA ASN A 28 1.43 7.68 19.30
C ASN A 28 1.22 9.19 19.52
N SER A 29 1.79 10.02 18.64
CA SER A 29 1.56 11.47 18.65
C SER A 29 1.93 12.10 17.30
N MET A 30 1.31 13.23 16.97
CA MET A 30 1.62 14.04 15.79
C MET A 30 1.79 15.50 16.19
N ARG A 31 2.81 16.14 15.62
CA ARG A 31 3.12 17.56 15.86
C ARG A 31 3.53 18.22 14.56
N LEU A 32 3.07 19.45 14.34
CA LEU A 32 3.58 20.31 13.28
C LEU A 32 4.47 21.38 13.89
N ILE A 33 5.65 21.57 13.31
CA ILE A 33 6.56 22.67 13.62
C ILE A 33 6.72 23.48 12.33
N VAL A 34 6.55 24.80 12.44
CA VAL A 34 6.71 25.72 11.31
C VAL A 34 7.89 26.63 11.59
N ASN A 35 8.91 26.57 10.73
CA ASN A 35 10.22 27.16 10.97
C ASN A 35 10.77 26.69 12.34
N ASP A 36 11.03 27.64 13.23
CA ASP A 36 11.49 27.40 14.60
C ASP A 36 10.41 27.78 15.64
N ASP A 37 9.14 27.89 15.23
CA ASP A 37 8.02 28.17 16.14
C ASP A 37 7.76 26.98 17.09
N ALA A 38 6.99 27.25 18.16
CA ALA A 38 6.57 26.23 19.11
C ALA A 38 5.76 25.11 18.41
N PRO A 39 5.96 23.82 18.77
CA PRO A 39 5.21 22.71 18.17
C PRO A 39 3.70 22.82 18.40
N ILE A 40 2.93 22.63 17.33
CA ILE A 40 1.47 22.54 17.35
C ILE A 40 1.10 21.07 17.46
N GLN A 41 0.35 20.69 18.50
CA GLN A 41 -0.18 19.32 18.62
C GLN A 41 -1.29 19.11 17.59
N ILE A 42 -1.21 18.02 16.85
CA ILE A 42 -2.21 17.62 15.86
C ILE A 42 -2.97 16.41 16.43
N PRO A 43 -4.31 16.47 16.51
CA PRO A 43 -5.10 15.32 16.94
C PRO A 43 -4.91 14.10 16.04
N LEU A 44 -4.85 12.91 16.65
CA LEU A 44 -4.59 11.66 15.94
C LEU A 44 -5.76 11.20 15.06
N ASP A 45 -6.97 11.52 15.48
CA ASP A 45 -8.24 11.17 14.83
C ASP A 45 -8.89 12.38 14.15
N GLY A 46 -8.15 13.49 14.03
CA GLY A 46 -8.66 14.74 13.51
C GLY A 46 -9.59 15.49 14.48
N LEU A 47 -9.81 15.01 15.70
CA LEU A 47 -10.76 15.60 16.66
C LEU A 47 -10.10 16.23 17.91
N PRO A 48 -10.48 17.45 18.31
CA PRO A 48 -11.43 18.33 17.64
C PRO A 48 -10.87 18.82 16.30
N SER A 49 -11.74 18.86 15.28
CA SER A 49 -11.39 19.39 13.97
C SER A 49 -11.15 20.90 14.07
N LYS A 50 -10.37 21.42 13.12
CA LYS A 50 -10.11 22.85 13.00
C LYS A 50 -10.42 23.27 11.58
N SER A 51 -11.57 23.90 11.41
CA SER A 51 -12.01 24.43 10.12
C SER A 51 -11.11 25.57 9.64
N PHE A 52 -11.26 25.97 8.37
CA PHE A 52 -10.52 27.09 7.81
C PHE A 52 -10.75 28.41 8.59
N ASP A 53 -11.94 28.64 9.13
CA ASP A 53 -12.24 29.86 9.88
C ASP A 53 -11.58 29.89 11.26
N GLU A 54 -11.22 28.72 11.78
CA GLU A 54 -10.57 28.53 13.09
C GLU A 54 -9.05 28.31 12.96
N ARG A 55 -8.51 28.51 11.75
CA ARG A 55 -7.09 28.30 11.44
C ARG A 55 -6.18 29.07 12.38
N LEU A 56 -5.08 28.43 12.74
CA LEU A 56 -4.00 29.05 13.49
C LEU A 56 -3.19 29.94 12.56
N ILE A 57 -2.81 31.12 13.01
CA ILE A 57 -1.91 32.03 12.29
C ILE A 57 -0.58 32.08 13.04
N THR A 58 0.51 31.74 12.36
CA THR A 58 1.86 31.79 12.94
C THR A 58 2.36 33.22 13.06
N SER A 59 3.47 33.42 13.77
CA SER A 59 4.14 34.72 13.90
C SER A 59 4.53 35.32 12.54
N ALA A 60 4.89 34.45 11.58
CA ALA A 60 5.22 34.78 10.19
C ALA A 60 3.99 34.90 9.26
N GLY A 61 2.76 34.80 9.80
CA GLY A 61 1.52 34.95 9.04
C GLY A 61 1.11 33.72 8.22
N HIS A 62 1.75 32.57 8.40
CA HIS A 62 1.30 31.32 7.79
C HIS A 62 0.01 30.85 8.47
N ALA A 63 -0.90 30.27 7.69
CA ALA A 63 -2.15 29.73 8.23
C ALA A 63 -2.12 28.20 8.26
N ILE A 64 -2.64 27.60 9.34
CA ILE A 64 -2.60 26.15 9.58
C ILE A 64 -3.95 25.69 10.13
N TRP A 65 -4.50 24.61 9.58
CA TRP A 65 -5.74 24.01 10.06
C TRP A 65 -5.82 22.51 9.71
N TRP A 66 -6.75 21.79 10.31
CA TRP A 66 -6.97 20.36 10.07
C TRP A 66 -8.49 20.13 9.99
N PRO A 67 -9.06 20.35 8.80
CA PRO A 67 -10.49 20.31 8.59
C PRO A 67 -10.98 18.85 8.52
N GLU A 68 -12.30 18.67 8.51
CA GLU A 68 -12.91 17.40 8.11
C GLU A 68 -12.73 17.16 6.61
N VAL A 69 -13.07 15.94 6.16
CA VAL A 69 -13.11 15.61 4.73
C VAL A 69 -14.29 16.34 4.07
N GLY A 70 -14.03 17.00 2.95
CA GLY A 70 -15.04 17.85 2.31
C GLY A 70 -14.69 18.23 0.87
N PRO A 71 -15.67 18.76 0.11
CA PRO A 71 -15.53 19.01 -1.32
C PRO A 71 -14.67 20.23 -1.66
N ASN A 72 -14.36 21.11 -0.69
CA ASN A 72 -13.58 22.31 -0.97
C ASN A 72 -12.08 21.97 -0.97
N VAL A 73 -11.51 21.74 -2.15
CA VAL A 73 -10.08 21.41 -2.31
C VAL A 73 -9.11 22.40 -1.65
N ASP A 74 -9.51 23.66 -1.48
CA ASP A 74 -8.68 24.69 -0.86
C ASP A 74 -8.78 24.68 0.67
N GLN A 75 -9.90 24.22 1.25
CA GLN A 75 -10.20 24.34 2.68
C GLN A 75 -10.35 23.02 3.41
N ASP A 76 -10.69 21.94 2.71
CA ASP A 76 -11.07 20.66 3.30
C ASP A 76 -10.05 19.57 2.97
N CYS A 77 -9.99 18.52 3.78
CA CYS A 77 -9.24 17.33 3.43
C CYS A 77 -9.97 16.55 2.33
N GLN A 78 -9.21 15.89 1.45
CA GLN A 78 -9.76 15.24 0.25
C GLN A 78 -9.76 13.72 0.31
N ILE A 79 -9.06 13.13 1.28
CA ILE A 79 -8.88 11.68 1.40
C ILE A 79 -9.31 11.25 2.79
N ASP A 80 -8.52 11.63 3.77
CA ASP A 80 -8.72 11.36 5.19
C ASP A 80 -8.21 12.59 5.97
N ASN A 81 -8.26 12.53 7.29
CA ASN A 81 -7.69 13.48 8.22
C ASN A 81 -6.32 13.97 7.74
N CYS A 82 -6.21 15.28 7.55
CA CYS A 82 -5.02 15.90 6.99
C CYS A 82 -4.76 17.23 7.70
N VAL A 83 -3.51 17.71 7.58
CA VAL A 83 -3.16 19.07 7.99
C VAL A 83 -2.95 19.91 6.74
N LYS A 84 -3.68 21.03 6.66
CA LYS A 84 -3.56 22.00 5.59
C LYS A 84 -2.81 23.23 6.10
N PHE A 85 -2.07 23.84 5.19
CA PHE A 85 -1.34 25.06 5.45
C PHE A 85 -1.38 25.99 4.24
N ASN A 86 -1.39 27.29 4.52
CA ASN A 86 -1.24 28.35 3.54
C ASN A 86 -0.03 29.20 3.94
N LEU A 87 1.00 29.19 3.10
CA LEU A 87 2.25 29.87 3.37
C LEU A 87 2.19 31.32 2.88
N SER A 88 2.25 32.26 3.82
CA SER A 88 2.58 33.66 3.54
C SER A 88 4.09 33.81 3.28
N LEU A 89 4.51 33.82 2.01
CA LEU A 89 5.91 34.00 1.60
C LEU A 89 6.04 35.17 0.63
N GLY A 90 7.00 36.06 0.89
CA GLY A 90 7.49 37.07 -0.05
C GLY A 90 8.54 36.52 -1.02
N PRO A 91 8.94 37.31 -2.04
CA PRO A 91 9.98 36.89 -2.98
C PRO A 91 11.31 36.54 -2.28
N GLY A 92 11.80 35.32 -2.51
CA GLY A 92 13.05 34.83 -1.92
C GLY A 92 12.93 34.32 -0.47
N GLU A 93 11.73 34.33 0.12
CA GLU A 93 11.50 33.74 1.44
C GLU A 93 11.24 32.23 1.33
N SER A 94 11.54 31.52 2.41
CA SER A 94 11.30 30.08 2.56
C SER A 94 10.62 29.79 3.88
N ALA A 95 9.77 28.77 3.92
CA ALA A 95 9.26 28.20 5.17
C ALA A 95 9.63 26.71 5.26
N LYS A 96 9.95 26.26 6.46
CA LYS A 96 10.17 24.85 6.78
C LYS A 96 8.97 24.31 7.56
N LEU A 97 8.36 23.24 7.08
CA LEU A 97 7.28 22.53 7.78
C LEU A 97 7.81 21.17 8.20
N VAL A 98 7.86 20.91 9.51
CA VAL A 98 8.24 19.59 10.04
C VAL A 98 7.03 18.95 10.67
N PHE A 99 6.49 17.94 10.00
CA PHE A 99 5.46 17.08 10.55
C PHE A 99 6.13 15.92 11.28
N SER A 100 6.20 16.01 12.61
CA SER A 100 6.81 15.02 13.47
C SER A 100 5.77 13.98 13.89
N VAL A 101 5.99 12.74 13.51
CA VAL A 101 5.14 11.60 13.87
C VAL A 101 5.92 10.66 14.79
N SER A 102 5.39 10.43 15.99
CA SER A 102 5.87 9.34 16.84
C SER A 102 4.95 8.16 16.64
N LEU A 103 5.52 6.99 16.35
CA LEU A 103 4.76 5.77 16.08
C LEU A 103 5.46 4.53 16.63
N THR A 104 4.68 3.48 16.81
CA THR A 104 5.14 2.11 17.07
C THR A 104 4.83 1.29 15.82
N SER A 105 5.84 0.67 15.20
CA SER A 105 5.68 -0.22 14.05
C SER A 105 6.19 -1.61 14.41
N THR A 106 5.39 -2.64 14.10
CA THR A 106 5.61 -4.03 14.51
C THR A 106 5.74 -4.91 13.27
N ALA A 107 6.82 -5.70 13.17
CA ALA A 107 6.95 -6.67 12.08
C ALA A 107 5.84 -7.73 12.15
N TYR A 108 5.26 -8.07 11.00
CA TYR A 108 4.24 -9.12 10.92
C TYR A 108 4.27 -9.77 9.54
N THR A 109 4.00 -11.07 9.49
CA THR A 109 3.95 -11.83 8.24
C THR A 109 2.60 -12.48 8.03
N TRP A 110 2.17 -12.53 6.78
CA TRP A 110 1.06 -13.35 6.31
C TRP A 110 1.56 -14.57 5.55
N TRP A 111 2.87 -14.82 5.53
CA TRP A 111 3.48 -15.96 4.86
C TRP A 111 3.75 -17.11 5.84
N SER A 112 3.15 -18.27 5.59
CA SER A 112 3.44 -19.53 6.28
C SER A 112 4.75 -20.13 5.78
N SER A 113 5.88 -19.57 6.23
CA SER A 113 7.19 -20.14 5.92
C SER A 113 8.27 -19.82 6.95
N SER A 114 8.48 -20.72 7.90
CA SER A 114 9.50 -20.59 8.96
C SER A 114 10.95 -20.64 8.46
N SER A 115 11.18 -21.05 7.21
CA SER A 115 12.52 -21.07 6.59
C SER A 115 12.86 -19.76 5.86
N ARG A 116 11.82 -19.02 5.44
CA ARG A 116 11.93 -17.84 4.57
C ARG A 116 11.63 -16.55 5.33
N VAL A 117 10.73 -16.63 6.29
CA VAL A 117 10.47 -15.59 7.28
C VAL A 117 11.22 -15.92 8.57
N ASP A 118 11.80 -14.92 9.22
CA ASP A 118 12.47 -15.10 10.50
C ASP A 118 11.44 -15.56 11.56
N SER A 119 11.77 -16.63 12.30
CA SER A 119 10.85 -17.23 13.27
C SER A 119 10.48 -16.31 14.45
N GLN A 120 11.17 -15.18 14.59
CA GLN A 120 10.83 -14.15 15.57
C GLN A 120 9.63 -13.28 15.15
N ILE A 121 9.19 -13.37 13.89
CA ILE A 121 8.10 -12.57 13.35
C ILE A 121 6.78 -13.30 13.58
N ASP A 122 5.83 -12.61 14.21
CA ASP A 122 4.49 -13.11 14.42
C ASP A 122 3.72 -13.27 13.09
N GLY A 123 2.76 -14.19 13.08
CA GLY A 123 1.85 -14.42 11.95
C GLY A 123 2.15 -15.67 11.14
N ILE A 124 3.34 -16.28 11.27
CA ILE A 124 3.73 -17.49 10.51
C ILE A 124 2.70 -18.62 10.63
N ASN A 125 2.20 -18.88 11.85
CA ASN A 125 1.27 -19.99 12.11
C ASN A 125 -0.11 -19.84 11.45
N ASN A 126 -0.50 -18.59 11.15
CA ASN A 126 -1.76 -18.22 10.53
C ASN A 126 -1.56 -17.69 9.10
N GLY A 127 -0.33 -17.76 8.60
CA GLY A 127 0.01 -17.30 7.26
C GLY A 127 -0.51 -18.25 6.20
N ILE A 128 -0.51 -17.75 4.96
CA ILE A 128 -0.82 -18.52 3.78
C ILE A 128 0.47 -19.04 3.15
N ASP A 129 0.38 -20.24 2.57
CA ASP A 129 1.37 -20.79 1.66
C ASP A 129 0.64 -21.50 0.51
N ILE A 130 1.41 -22.16 -0.35
CA ILE A 130 0.88 -22.85 -1.52
C ILE A 130 -0.07 -24.00 -1.17
N ASP A 131 0.12 -24.66 -0.02
CA ASP A 131 -0.66 -25.82 0.39
C ASP A 131 -1.92 -25.40 1.15
N SER A 132 -1.88 -24.25 1.84
CA SER A 132 -3.03 -23.72 2.57
C SER A 132 -3.95 -22.85 1.71
N SER A 133 -3.50 -22.39 0.54
CA SER A 133 -4.25 -21.46 -0.31
C SER A 133 -5.40 -22.12 -1.08
N GLY A 134 -6.48 -21.36 -1.25
CA GLY A 134 -7.58 -21.67 -2.15
C GLY A 134 -7.31 -21.25 -3.61
N THR A 135 -8.38 -21.22 -4.38
CA THR A 135 -8.39 -20.95 -5.82
C THR A 135 -8.83 -19.51 -6.14
N PHE A 136 -8.83 -19.14 -7.42
CA PHE A 136 -9.40 -17.86 -7.86
C PHE A 136 -10.91 -17.75 -7.58
N GLU A 137 -11.66 -18.86 -7.62
CA GLU A 137 -13.12 -18.85 -7.42
C GLU A 137 -13.49 -18.50 -5.97
N ASP A 138 -12.70 -19.02 -5.03
CA ASP A 138 -12.85 -18.78 -3.59
C ASP A 138 -12.85 -17.28 -3.24
N ILE A 139 -12.14 -16.44 -3.99
CA ILE A 139 -11.99 -14.99 -3.73
C ILE A 139 -13.36 -14.30 -3.60
N SER A 140 -14.31 -14.67 -4.45
CA SER A 140 -15.65 -14.07 -4.45
C SER A 140 -16.51 -14.49 -3.26
N GLU A 141 -16.13 -15.56 -2.58
CA GLU A 141 -16.81 -16.15 -1.44
C GLU A 141 -16.21 -15.74 -0.09
N ARG A 142 -15.14 -14.93 -0.11
CA ARG A 142 -14.46 -14.43 1.09
C ARG A 142 -14.86 -12.98 1.37
N GLY A 143 -15.16 -12.67 2.63
CA GLY A 143 -15.56 -11.34 3.12
C GLY A 143 -16.80 -10.82 2.40
N GLY A 144 -17.75 -11.69 2.06
CA GLY A 144 -18.91 -11.43 1.23
C GLY A 144 -18.58 -10.97 -0.20
N GLY A 145 -17.36 -11.24 -0.69
CA GLY A 145 -16.85 -10.74 -1.97
C GLY A 145 -16.55 -9.24 -1.97
N SER A 146 -16.57 -8.58 -0.81
CA SER A 146 -16.45 -7.12 -0.69
C SER A 146 -15.15 -6.59 -1.29
N LYS A 147 -14.00 -7.20 -0.98
CA LYS A 147 -12.70 -6.79 -1.53
C LYS A 147 -12.60 -6.97 -3.03
N LEU A 148 -13.22 -8.01 -3.59
CA LEU A 148 -13.30 -8.20 -5.03
C LEU A 148 -14.10 -7.07 -5.69
N ILE A 149 -15.23 -6.69 -5.10
CA ILE A 149 -16.05 -5.58 -5.60
C ILE A 149 -15.30 -4.24 -5.48
N GLN A 150 -14.61 -4.03 -4.36
CA GLN A 150 -13.92 -2.78 -4.05
C GLN A 150 -12.64 -2.58 -4.88
N PHE A 151 -11.85 -3.65 -5.07
CA PHE A 151 -10.48 -3.56 -5.59
C PHE A 151 -10.16 -4.57 -6.72
N GLY A 152 -11.16 -5.27 -7.24
CA GLY A 152 -10.99 -6.25 -8.32
C GLY A 152 -11.21 -5.72 -9.73
N ALA A 153 -11.57 -4.43 -9.89
CA ALA A 153 -11.82 -3.85 -11.20
C ALA A 153 -10.56 -3.89 -12.10
N LYS A 154 -10.75 -4.37 -13.34
CA LYS A 154 -9.65 -4.61 -14.30
C LYS A 154 -8.95 -3.34 -14.78
N GLN A 155 -9.59 -2.19 -14.65
CA GLN A 155 -9.01 -0.88 -14.95
C GLN A 155 -9.22 0.02 -13.74
N TRP A 156 -8.17 0.72 -13.31
CA TRP A 156 -8.17 1.50 -12.06
C TRP A 156 -7.32 2.75 -12.17
N TYR A 157 -7.75 3.80 -11.46
CA TYR A 157 -7.08 5.10 -11.44
C TYR A 157 -6.85 5.65 -12.86
N ASN A 158 -7.95 6.07 -13.51
CA ASN A 158 -7.90 6.73 -14.82
C ASN A 158 -7.28 8.14 -14.69
N ARG A 159 -6.14 8.36 -15.33
CA ARG A 159 -5.41 9.64 -15.34
C ARG A 159 -5.81 10.56 -16.50
N GLY A 160 -6.67 10.09 -17.41
CA GLY A 160 -7.21 10.84 -18.53
C GLY A 160 -7.13 10.06 -19.84
N SER A 161 -7.20 10.78 -20.96
CA SER A 161 -7.06 10.19 -22.28
C SER A 161 -5.72 10.57 -22.91
N MET A 162 -5.07 9.59 -23.53
CA MET A 162 -3.79 9.73 -24.22
C MET A 162 -3.97 9.40 -25.70
N ILE A 163 -3.03 9.82 -26.55
CA ILE A 163 -2.99 9.45 -27.96
C ILE A 163 -1.80 8.51 -28.17
N GLY A 164 -2.09 7.24 -28.42
CA GLY A 164 -1.11 6.22 -28.75
C GLY A 164 -0.92 6.07 -30.26
N GLN A 165 -0.08 5.10 -30.65
CA GLN A 165 0.17 4.79 -32.06
C GLN A 165 -1.11 4.33 -32.79
N ASP A 166 -1.98 3.60 -32.10
CA ASP A 166 -3.24 3.05 -32.63
C ASP A 166 -4.45 3.96 -32.38
N GLY A 167 -4.23 5.19 -31.92
CA GLY A 167 -5.28 6.18 -31.63
C GLY A 167 -5.46 6.47 -30.14
N PRO A 168 -6.56 7.13 -29.76
CA PRO A 168 -6.79 7.54 -28.38
C PRO A 168 -7.11 6.36 -27.47
N TYR A 169 -6.58 6.37 -26.25
CA TYR A 169 -6.83 5.35 -25.22
C TYR A 169 -6.98 5.99 -23.83
N GLN A 170 -7.52 5.24 -22.86
CA GLN A 170 -7.64 5.69 -21.47
C GLN A 170 -6.38 5.32 -20.68
N ASP A 171 -5.80 6.28 -19.96
CA ASP A 171 -4.56 6.12 -19.22
C ASP A 171 -4.82 5.65 -17.80
N TYR A 172 -5.20 4.38 -17.66
CA TYR A 172 -5.32 3.73 -16.37
C TYR A 172 -3.94 3.36 -15.81
N ALA A 173 -3.71 3.60 -14.52
CA ALA A 173 -2.48 3.16 -13.85
C ALA A 173 -2.39 1.64 -13.78
N ILE A 174 -3.48 1.00 -13.35
CA ILE A 174 -3.65 -0.46 -13.37
C ILE A 174 -4.59 -0.78 -14.52
N ASP A 175 -4.13 -1.57 -15.48
CA ASP A 175 -4.91 -1.94 -16.65
C ASP A 175 -4.64 -3.39 -17.04
N ALA A 176 -5.63 -4.24 -16.81
CA ALA A 176 -5.57 -5.67 -17.06
C ALA A 176 -6.15 -6.10 -18.41
N VAL A 177 -6.64 -5.16 -19.25
CA VAL A 177 -7.46 -5.51 -20.42
C VAL A 177 -7.18 -4.73 -21.69
N GLN A 178 -6.64 -3.50 -21.60
CA GLN A 178 -6.49 -2.65 -22.78
C GLN A 178 -5.29 -3.04 -23.65
N PHE A 179 -4.28 -3.69 -23.08
CA PHE A 179 -3.04 -4.03 -23.78
C PHE A 179 -2.70 -5.51 -23.63
N ASP A 180 -2.44 -6.17 -24.76
CA ASP A 180 -2.20 -7.62 -24.84
C ASP A 180 -1.04 -8.09 -23.96
N ILE A 181 -0.02 -7.25 -23.76
CA ILE A 181 1.18 -7.58 -22.95
C ILE A 181 0.84 -8.07 -21.54
N VAL A 182 -0.26 -7.59 -20.94
CA VAL A 182 -0.67 -8.09 -19.62
C VAL A 182 -1.19 -9.51 -19.73
N GLN A 183 -2.03 -9.80 -20.72
CA GLN A 183 -2.54 -11.15 -20.94
C GLN A 183 -1.43 -12.12 -21.37
N GLU A 184 -0.48 -11.69 -22.22
CA GLU A 184 0.69 -12.47 -22.59
C GLU A 184 1.57 -12.80 -21.38
N THR A 185 1.73 -11.85 -20.46
CA THR A 185 2.46 -12.06 -19.20
C THR A 185 1.71 -13.02 -18.28
N VAL A 186 0.39 -12.87 -18.16
CA VAL A 186 -0.49 -13.79 -17.41
C VAL A 186 -0.36 -15.21 -17.95
N ASP A 187 -0.39 -15.40 -19.26
CA ASP A 187 -0.29 -16.71 -19.91
C ASP A 187 1.11 -17.31 -19.72
N THR A 188 2.15 -16.48 -19.77
CA THR A 188 3.53 -16.90 -19.49
C THR A 188 3.68 -17.40 -18.05
N ILE A 189 3.15 -16.66 -17.08
CA ILE A 189 3.15 -17.06 -15.66
C ILE A 189 2.35 -18.35 -15.48
N ALA A 190 1.14 -18.42 -16.04
CA ALA A 190 0.27 -19.58 -15.92
C ALA A 190 0.89 -20.85 -16.54
N ALA A 191 1.65 -20.72 -17.62
CA ALA A 191 2.34 -21.85 -18.27
C ALA A 191 3.50 -22.43 -17.44
N ASP A 192 4.08 -21.64 -16.51
CA ASP A 192 5.14 -22.08 -15.61
C ASP A 192 4.60 -22.67 -14.29
N MET A 193 3.26 -22.68 -14.12
CA MET A 193 2.61 -23.20 -12.92
C MET A 193 2.62 -24.74 -12.86
N PRO A 194 2.80 -25.33 -11.67
CA PRO A 194 2.70 -26.77 -11.48
C PRO A 194 1.33 -27.33 -11.88
N ASN A 195 1.33 -28.54 -12.43
CA ASN A 195 0.11 -29.29 -12.74
C ASN A 195 -0.77 -29.43 -11.49
N GLY A 196 -2.06 -29.13 -11.62
CA GLY A 196 -3.02 -29.16 -10.52
C GLY A 196 -2.97 -27.95 -9.57
N ARG A 197 -2.18 -26.91 -9.91
CA ARG A 197 -2.12 -25.62 -9.18
C ARG A 197 -2.36 -24.42 -10.08
N SER A 198 -2.89 -24.63 -11.28
CA SER A 198 -3.12 -23.57 -12.29
C SER A 198 -4.17 -22.53 -11.89
N ASP A 199 -5.04 -22.88 -10.94
CA ASP A 199 -6.10 -22.07 -10.36
C ASP A 199 -5.79 -21.60 -8.93
N ASN A 200 -4.67 -22.01 -8.35
CA ASN A 200 -4.27 -21.64 -6.98
C ASN A 200 -3.89 -20.15 -6.93
N ALA A 201 -4.62 -19.39 -6.12
CA ALA A 201 -4.51 -17.94 -6.08
C ALA A 201 -3.16 -17.47 -5.51
N TYR A 202 -2.69 -18.11 -4.44
CA TYR A 202 -1.37 -17.81 -3.86
C TYR A 202 -0.26 -18.09 -4.86
N ALA A 203 -0.28 -19.26 -5.49
CA ALA A 203 0.79 -19.70 -6.35
C ALA A 203 0.92 -18.78 -7.58
N PHE A 204 -0.19 -18.36 -8.17
CA PHE A 204 -0.18 -17.37 -9.25
C PHE A 204 0.31 -15.99 -8.79
N ALA A 205 -0.14 -15.51 -7.63
CA ALA A 205 0.29 -14.23 -7.09
C ALA A 205 1.79 -14.21 -6.76
N ARG A 206 2.30 -15.30 -6.19
CA ARG A 206 3.71 -15.51 -5.91
C ARG A 206 4.55 -15.58 -7.18
N ALA A 207 4.11 -16.34 -8.18
CA ALA A 207 4.79 -16.41 -9.47
C ALA A 207 4.83 -15.05 -10.17
N THR A 208 3.76 -14.24 -10.03
CA THR A 208 3.74 -12.86 -10.53
C THR A 208 4.76 -11.98 -9.83
N PHE A 209 4.86 -12.08 -8.49
CA PHE A 209 5.87 -11.37 -7.70
C PHE A 209 7.29 -11.73 -8.15
N ASP A 210 7.58 -13.02 -8.31
CA ASP A 210 8.87 -13.51 -8.78
C ASP A 210 9.17 -13.12 -10.23
N TYR A 211 8.15 -13.11 -11.09
CA TYR A 211 8.27 -12.67 -12.49
C TYR A 211 8.73 -11.20 -12.57
N LEU A 212 8.09 -10.29 -11.83
CA LEU A 212 8.48 -8.88 -11.85
C LEU A 212 9.90 -8.69 -11.33
N HIS A 213 10.26 -9.35 -10.23
CA HIS A 213 11.62 -9.32 -9.70
C HIS A 213 12.71 -9.80 -10.66
N LYS A 214 12.36 -10.72 -11.55
CA LYS A 214 13.27 -11.30 -12.53
C LYS A 214 13.34 -10.47 -13.81
N ASN A 215 12.24 -9.85 -14.22
CA ASN A 215 12.10 -9.28 -15.56
C ASN A 215 11.96 -7.75 -15.58
N VAL A 216 11.73 -7.09 -14.44
CA VAL A 216 11.56 -5.63 -14.36
C VAL A 216 12.67 -5.04 -13.47
N ALA A 217 13.49 -4.17 -14.06
CA ALA A 217 14.53 -3.45 -13.34
C ALA A 217 13.95 -2.26 -12.56
N TYR A 218 14.63 -1.85 -11.48
CA TYR A 218 14.24 -0.65 -10.74
C TYR A 218 14.67 0.62 -11.51
N ASP A 219 13.72 1.52 -11.77
CA ASP A 219 13.99 2.82 -12.41
C ASP A 219 14.39 3.88 -11.37
N LYS A 220 15.64 4.34 -11.39
CA LYS A 220 16.06 5.47 -10.54
C LYS A 220 15.73 6.83 -11.12
N GLU A 221 15.40 6.87 -12.41
CA GLU A 221 15.11 8.07 -13.18
C GLU A 221 13.65 8.03 -13.66
N ALA A 222 12.79 7.40 -12.86
CA ALA A 222 11.38 7.24 -13.16
C ALA A 222 10.71 8.60 -13.44
N PRO A 223 9.73 8.65 -14.35
CA PRO A 223 8.99 9.86 -14.62
C PRO A 223 8.22 10.34 -13.39
N ILE A 224 8.01 11.65 -13.28
CA ILE A 224 7.20 12.26 -12.20
C ILE A 224 5.77 11.66 -12.13
N VAL A 225 5.23 11.27 -13.28
CA VAL A 225 3.97 10.53 -13.37
C VAL A 225 4.30 9.09 -13.69
N ALA A 226 4.05 8.21 -12.74
CA ALA A 226 4.27 6.78 -12.87
C ALA A 226 3.61 6.19 -14.13
N ARG A 227 4.37 5.39 -14.87
CA ARG A 227 3.88 4.56 -15.97
C ARG A 227 2.76 3.64 -15.49
N SER A 228 1.86 3.27 -16.42
CA SER A 228 0.88 2.22 -16.16
C SER A 228 1.54 0.85 -16.06
N GLY A 229 0.83 -0.13 -15.50
CA GLY A 229 1.29 -1.51 -15.42
C GLY A 229 1.74 -2.08 -16.78
N PRO A 230 0.92 -1.98 -17.85
CA PRO A 230 1.34 -2.39 -19.19
C PRO A 230 2.60 -1.67 -19.71
N ALA A 231 2.74 -0.37 -19.43
CA ALA A 231 3.90 0.40 -19.87
C ALA A 231 5.18 0.01 -19.10
N CYS A 232 5.06 -0.27 -17.79
CA CYS A 232 6.13 -0.83 -16.96
C CYS A 232 6.60 -2.19 -17.48
N LEU A 233 5.66 -3.09 -17.80
CA LEU A 233 5.96 -4.40 -18.39
C LEU A 233 6.67 -4.26 -19.75
N ALA A 234 6.16 -3.40 -20.63
CA ALA A 234 6.72 -3.18 -21.96
C ALA A 234 8.13 -2.57 -21.91
N ALA A 235 8.38 -1.69 -20.93
CA ALA A 235 9.68 -1.09 -20.73
C ALA A 235 10.66 -2.03 -19.98
N SER A 236 10.14 -3.05 -19.28
CA SER A 236 10.92 -3.93 -18.39
C SER A 236 11.71 -3.15 -17.33
N ILE A 237 11.19 -1.98 -16.95
CA ILE A 237 11.77 -1.08 -15.96
C ILE A 237 10.66 -0.25 -15.32
N GLY A 238 10.74 -0.03 -14.01
CA GLY A 238 9.85 0.85 -13.25
C GLY A 238 10.28 1.01 -11.79
N ASP A 239 9.84 2.07 -11.13
CA ASP A 239 10.05 2.30 -9.70
C ASP A 239 8.93 1.67 -8.85
N CYS A 240 8.77 2.14 -7.61
CA CYS A 240 7.89 1.51 -6.61
C CYS A 240 6.42 1.42 -7.04
N ASP A 241 5.80 2.52 -7.47
CA ASP A 241 4.40 2.52 -7.88
C ASP A 241 4.22 1.90 -9.27
N GLU A 242 5.13 2.07 -10.22
CA GLU A 242 5.08 1.43 -11.54
C GLU A 242 5.11 -0.11 -11.47
N GLN A 243 5.94 -0.68 -10.59
CA GLN A 243 5.97 -2.13 -10.39
C GLN A 243 4.73 -2.62 -9.62
N THR A 244 4.20 -1.84 -8.68
CA THR A 244 2.90 -2.13 -8.05
C THR A 244 1.76 -2.08 -9.08
N ASN A 245 1.78 -1.13 -10.02
CA ASN A 245 0.81 -1.04 -11.12
C ASN A 245 0.84 -2.29 -11.99
N ALA A 246 2.04 -2.75 -12.37
CA ALA A 246 2.23 -3.97 -13.16
C ALA A 246 1.75 -5.21 -12.41
N PHE A 247 2.11 -5.33 -11.13
CA PHE A 247 1.69 -6.42 -10.25
C PHE A 247 0.17 -6.53 -10.19
N PHE A 248 -0.53 -5.43 -9.87
CA PHE A 248 -1.98 -5.43 -9.81
C PHE A 248 -2.64 -5.63 -11.18
N SER A 249 -2.05 -5.17 -12.27
CA SER A 249 -2.61 -5.40 -13.62
C SER A 249 -2.65 -6.89 -13.95
N ILE A 250 -1.59 -7.63 -13.59
CA ILE A 250 -1.53 -9.08 -13.78
C ILE A 250 -2.49 -9.81 -12.81
N LEU A 251 -2.48 -9.44 -11.52
CA LEU A 251 -3.35 -10.07 -10.52
C LEU A 251 -4.84 -9.91 -10.84
N ARG A 252 -5.26 -8.70 -11.21
CA ARG A 252 -6.67 -8.40 -11.51
C ARG A 252 -7.15 -9.03 -12.82
N ALA A 253 -6.24 -9.43 -13.72
CA ALA A 253 -6.60 -10.27 -14.86
C ALA A 253 -7.13 -11.65 -14.43
N LYS A 254 -6.70 -12.16 -13.27
CA LYS A 254 -7.18 -13.39 -12.63
C LYS A 254 -8.19 -13.15 -11.51
N GLY A 255 -8.63 -11.90 -11.29
CA GLY A 255 -9.61 -11.57 -10.26
C GLY A 255 -9.04 -11.53 -8.84
N ILE A 256 -7.72 -11.47 -8.66
CA ILE A 256 -7.12 -11.23 -7.33
C ILE A 256 -7.17 -9.72 -7.04
N PRO A 257 -7.93 -9.26 -6.03
CA PRO A 257 -8.00 -7.85 -5.70
C PRO A 257 -6.73 -7.42 -4.97
N GLY A 258 -6.31 -6.19 -5.23
CA GLY A 258 -5.21 -5.54 -4.53
C GLY A 258 -5.33 -4.03 -4.60
N TRP A 259 -4.84 -3.35 -3.58
CA TRP A 259 -5.00 -1.90 -3.38
C TRP A 259 -3.72 -1.27 -2.87
N TYR A 260 -3.54 0.02 -3.17
CA TYR A 260 -2.29 0.71 -2.84
C TYR A 260 -2.11 0.88 -1.34
N VAL A 261 -0.85 0.93 -0.96
CA VAL A 261 -0.39 1.54 0.27
C VAL A 261 0.68 2.55 -0.08
N PHE A 262 0.57 3.73 0.51
CA PHE A 262 1.53 4.80 0.32
C PHE A 262 2.13 5.22 1.66
N GLY A 263 3.38 5.68 1.59
CA GLY A 263 4.06 6.28 2.71
C GLY A 263 5.52 6.50 2.43
N ALA A 264 6.38 6.03 3.33
CA ALA A 264 7.81 6.12 3.17
C ALA A 264 8.50 4.85 3.65
N LEU A 265 9.59 4.48 2.97
CA LEU A 265 10.48 3.42 3.39
C LEU A 265 11.82 3.98 3.82
N THR A 266 12.48 3.23 4.69
CA THR A 266 13.86 3.49 5.09
C THR A 266 14.75 2.28 4.95
N ASP A 267 16.05 2.52 4.91
CA ASP A 267 17.06 1.47 5.02
C ASP A 267 17.03 0.77 6.40
N SER A 268 17.78 -0.31 6.56
CA SER A 268 17.81 -1.06 7.81
C SER A 268 18.41 -0.30 9.00
N THR A 269 19.08 0.83 8.74
CA THR A 269 19.73 1.70 9.73
C THR A 269 18.91 2.96 10.03
N PHE A 270 17.79 3.15 9.33
CA PHE A 270 16.92 4.30 9.42
C PHE A 270 17.57 5.65 9.05
N GLU A 271 18.60 5.62 8.19
CA GLU A 271 19.40 6.79 7.81
C GLU A 271 18.83 7.49 6.58
N SER A 272 18.43 6.72 5.58
CA SER A 272 17.88 7.22 4.31
C SER A 272 16.41 6.85 4.21
N TRP A 273 15.57 7.82 3.86
CA TRP A 273 14.15 7.61 3.64
C TRP A 273 13.75 8.09 2.25
N GLU A 274 12.81 7.38 1.64
CA GLU A 274 12.19 7.75 0.38
C GLU A 274 10.68 7.57 0.43
N GLY A 275 9.96 8.41 -0.30
CA GLY A 275 8.53 8.20 -0.51
C GLY A 275 8.34 6.89 -1.28
N HIS A 276 7.36 6.09 -0.87
CA HIS A 276 7.20 4.73 -1.39
C HIS A 276 5.74 4.36 -1.59
N ALA A 277 5.51 3.50 -2.57
CA ALA A 277 4.23 2.86 -2.82
C ALA A 277 4.42 1.34 -2.87
N TRP A 278 3.46 0.62 -2.31
CA TRP A 278 3.39 -0.83 -2.39
C TRP A 278 1.92 -1.28 -2.38
N GLY A 279 1.67 -2.57 -2.26
CA GLY A 279 0.34 -3.13 -2.35
C GLY A 279 -0.09 -3.93 -1.13
N TYR A 280 -1.39 -4.03 -0.91
CA TYR A 280 -2.01 -5.16 -0.22
C TYR A 280 -2.78 -6.00 -1.22
N ILE A 281 -2.88 -7.30 -0.94
CA ILE A 281 -3.70 -8.23 -1.72
C ILE A 281 -4.54 -9.10 -0.80
N LEU A 282 -5.69 -9.55 -1.29
CA LEU A 282 -6.45 -10.61 -0.63
C LEU A 282 -6.11 -11.95 -1.27
N LEU A 283 -5.80 -12.95 -0.44
CA LEU A 283 -5.66 -14.34 -0.88
C LEU A 283 -6.57 -15.25 -0.04
N PRO A 284 -7.39 -16.10 -0.68
CA PRO A 284 -8.26 -17.02 0.03
C PRO A 284 -7.46 -18.20 0.57
N MET A 285 -7.81 -18.65 1.77
CA MET A 285 -7.41 -19.96 2.28
C MET A 285 -8.32 -21.03 1.69
N SER A 286 -7.80 -22.26 1.55
CA SER A 286 -8.57 -23.40 1.06
C SER A 286 -9.64 -23.81 2.05
N GLU A 287 -10.80 -24.24 1.55
CA GLU A 287 -11.91 -24.73 2.39
C GLU A 287 -11.46 -25.83 3.36
N SER A 288 -10.62 -26.76 2.92
CA SER A 288 -10.07 -27.82 3.78
C SER A 288 -9.27 -27.26 4.95
N TRP A 289 -8.39 -26.29 4.71
CA TRP A 289 -7.56 -25.70 5.76
C TRP A 289 -8.42 -24.97 6.80
N CYS A 290 -9.46 -24.25 6.33
CA CYS A 290 -10.41 -23.53 7.18
C CYS A 290 -11.24 -24.48 8.04
N ASN A 291 -11.83 -25.51 7.42
CA ASN A 291 -12.67 -26.48 8.09
C ASN A 291 -11.89 -27.27 9.16
N GLU A 292 -10.64 -27.66 8.88
CA GLU A 292 -9.76 -28.33 9.85
C GLU A 292 -9.46 -27.49 11.09
N ARG A 293 -9.60 -26.17 10.99
CA ARG A 293 -9.30 -25.20 12.04
C ARG A 293 -10.54 -24.55 12.65
N ASN A 294 -11.73 -25.03 12.30
CA ASN A 294 -13.00 -24.45 12.72
C ASN A 294 -13.08 -22.94 12.39
N ILE A 295 -12.63 -22.53 11.20
CA ILE A 295 -12.70 -21.13 10.77
C ILE A 295 -13.91 -20.94 9.85
N GLU A 296 -14.70 -19.89 10.09
CA GLU A 296 -15.79 -19.48 9.22
C GLU A 296 -15.24 -19.13 7.83
N LEU A 297 -15.72 -19.83 6.79
CA LEU A 297 -15.20 -19.69 5.43
C LEU A 297 -15.21 -18.25 4.93
N ASP A 298 -16.26 -17.48 5.26
CA ASP A 298 -16.36 -16.08 4.84
C ASP A 298 -15.18 -15.25 5.36
N THR A 299 -14.62 -15.57 6.53
CA THR A 299 -13.47 -14.85 7.10
C THR A 299 -12.12 -15.50 6.80
N CYS A 300 -12.13 -16.62 6.08
CA CYS A 300 -10.95 -17.45 5.88
C CYS A 300 -10.10 -17.00 4.70
N TYR A 301 -9.45 -15.86 4.87
CA TYR A 301 -8.54 -15.24 3.90
C TYR A 301 -7.46 -14.43 4.61
N VAL A 302 -6.41 -14.06 3.88
CA VAL A 302 -5.40 -13.11 4.36
C VAL A 302 -5.43 -11.84 3.52
N GLU A 303 -5.28 -10.69 4.17
CA GLU A 303 -4.99 -9.40 3.52
C GLU A 303 -3.54 -9.02 3.83
N GLY A 304 -2.64 -9.31 2.88
CA GLY A 304 -1.20 -9.25 3.14
C GLY A 304 -0.49 -8.15 2.36
N SER A 305 0.49 -7.53 3.02
CA SER A 305 1.38 -6.52 2.42
C SER A 305 2.35 -7.15 1.42
N VAL A 306 2.44 -6.58 0.21
CA VAL A 306 3.35 -6.98 -0.86
C VAL A 306 4.10 -5.76 -1.38
N ASP A 307 5.42 -5.81 -1.27
CA ASP A 307 6.35 -4.83 -1.82
C ASP A 307 7.30 -5.52 -2.81
N VAL A 308 6.98 -5.34 -4.09
CA VAL A 308 7.68 -5.98 -5.21
C VAL A 308 9.09 -5.44 -5.35
N VAL A 309 9.38 -4.18 -5.03
CA VAL A 309 10.73 -3.64 -5.29
C VAL A 309 11.69 -3.96 -4.15
N ASN A 310 11.19 -4.13 -2.91
CA ASN A 310 12.01 -4.44 -1.73
C ASN A 310 12.01 -5.91 -1.31
N ASN A 311 11.46 -6.82 -2.13
CA ASN A 311 11.39 -8.26 -1.85
C ASN A 311 10.55 -8.63 -0.61
N LYS A 312 9.55 -7.83 -0.25
CA LYS A 312 8.67 -8.13 0.90
C LYS A 312 7.40 -8.81 0.38
N TRP A 313 7.43 -10.13 0.33
CA TRP A 313 6.26 -10.95 0.03
C TRP A 313 5.49 -11.23 1.32
N LEU A 314 4.24 -10.76 1.40
CA LEU A 314 3.35 -10.99 2.53
C LEU A 314 4.02 -10.67 3.89
N LEU A 315 4.72 -9.53 3.93
CA LEU A 315 5.56 -9.14 5.06
C LEU A 315 5.52 -7.62 5.26
N HIS A 316 5.20 -7.20 6.48
CA HIS A 316 5.37 -5.82 6.93
C HIS A 316 6.62 -5.72 7.83
N THR A 317 7.38 -4.63 7.67
CA THR A 317 8.62 -4.38 8.40
C THR A 317 8.57 -3.01 9.08
N PRO A 318 9.17 -2.83 10.27
CA PRO A 318 9.24 -1.52 10.93
C PRO A 318 9.99 -0.42 10.16
N THR A 319 10.70 -0.79 9.09
CA THR A 319 11.29 0.16 8.13
C THR A 319 10.29 0.77 7.16
N ALA A 320 9.00 0.44 7.29
CA ALA A 320 7.91 1.06 6.55
C ALA A 320 7.07 1.97 7.45
N TYR A 321 6.93 3.22 7.03
CA TYR A 321 5.92 4.14 7.54
C TYR A 321 4.72 4.12 6.58
N ILE A 322 3.58 3.65 7.07
CA ILE A 322 2.31 3.72 6.35
C ILE A 322 1.70 5.08 6.59
N ASP A 323 1.55 5.87 5.53
CA ASP A 323 0.86 7.17 5.55
C ASP A 323 -0.63 6.96 5.25
N TRP A 324 -0.93 6.20 4.20
CA TRP A 324 -2.29 5.93 3.77
C TRP A 324 -2.41 4.53 3.14
N ILE A 325 -3.46 3.80 3.51
CA ILE A 325 -3.89 2.57 2.83
C ILE A 325 -5.10 2.94 1.99
N GLU A 326 -5.10 2.55 0.72
CA GLU A 326 -6.18 2.89 -0.18
C GLU A 326 -7.53 2.41 0.34
N GLU A 327 -8.49 3.34 0.37
CA GLU A 327 -9.88 3.06 0.63
C GLU A 327 -10.65 2.92 -0.69
N SER A 328 -11.68 2.08 -0.70
CA SER A 328 -12.49 1.86 -1.88
C SER A 328 -13.21 3.15 -2.30
N ASP A 329 -12.87 3.67 -3.47
CA ASP A 329 -13.58 4.76 -4.13
C ASP A 329 -13.91 4.36 -5.58
N PRO A 330 -15.20 4.21 -5.92
CA PRO A 330 -15.64 3.87 -7.28
C PRO A 330 -15.16 4.84 -8.38
N SER A 331 -14.77 6.06 -8.03
CA SER A 331 -14.23 7.05 -8.96
C SER A 331 -12.69 7.02 -9.08
N SER A 332 -12.01 6.23 -8.24
CA SER A 332 -10.55 6.22 -8.04
C SER A 332 -9.96 7.63 -7.82
N SER A 333 -10.76 8.56 -7.32
CA SER A 333 -10.35 9.94 -7.08
C SER A 333 -9.44 10.05 -5.86
N LEU A 334 -9.53 9.13 -4.89
CA LEU A 334 -8.66 9.13 -3.71
C LEU A 334 -7.19 8.95 -4.05
N VAL A 335 -6.84 7.99 -4.94
CA VAL A 335 -5.46 7.82 -5.41
C VAL A 335 -4.96 9.08 -6.10
N LYS A 336 -5.80 9.69 -6.95
CA LYS A 336 -5.48 10.98 -7.60
C LYS A 336 -5.22 12.08 -6.57
N SER A 337 -6.05 12.15 -5.53
CA SER A 337 -5.91 13.10 -4.42
C SER A 337 -4.64 12.85 -3.62
N TYR A 338 -4.18 11.59 -3.47
CA TYR A 338 -2.92 11.29 -2.78
C TYR A 338 -1.72 11.89 -3.52
N TYR A 339 -1.65 11.70 -4.84
CA TYR A 339 -0.61 12.31 -5.67
C TYR A 339 -0.76 13.85 -5.77
N LYS A 340 -1.97 14.38 -5.61
CA LYS A 340 -2.30 15.81 -5.76
C LYS A 340 -3.14 16.33 -4.57
N PRO A 341 -2.57 16.39 -3.35
CA PRO A 341 -3.35 16.62 -2.11
C PRO A 341 -3.81 18.08 -1.91
N GLY A 342 -3.57 18.96 -2.88
CA GLY A 342 -3.99 20.35 -2.82
C GLY A 342 -3.53 21.16 -4.02
N LYS A 343 -3.93 22.43 -4.04
CA LYS A 343 -3.53 23.38 -5.07
C LYS A 343 -2.07 23.77 -4.90
N ARG A 344 -1.22 23.32 -5.82
CA ARG A 344 0.18 23.75 -5.92
C ARG A 344 0.23 24.97 -6.83
N CYS A 345 0.46 26.17 -6.28
CA CYS A 345 0.77 27.37 -7.07
C CYS A 345 2.22 27.34 -7.59
N CYS A 346 2.45 28.09 -8.67
CA CYS A 346 3.57 27.94 -9.61
C CYS A 346 4.90 28.58 -9.18
N ASP A 347 4.94 29.34 -8.09
CA ASP A 347 6.12 30.18 -7.75
C ASP A 347 6.78 29.76 -6.42
N VAL A 348 6.54 28.53 -5.97
CA VAL A 348 7.14 27.99 -4.73
C VAL A 348 7.76 26.64 -5.04
N ASP A 349 9.09 26.61 -5.01
CA ASP A 349 9.87 25.37 -5.00
C ASP A 349 9.60 24.62 -3.69
N ARG A 350 9.37 23.32 -3.80
CA ARG A 350 9.03 22.45 -2.67
C ARG A 350 10.00 21.30 -2.65
N ASP A 351 10.69 21.17 -1.53
CA ASP A 351 11.47 19.99 -1.22
C ASP A 351 10.74 19.18 -0.15
N ARG A 352 10.63 17.87 -0.36
CA ARG A 352 10.03 16.94 0.59
C ARG A 352 11.09 15.91 0.95
N SER A 353 11.44 15.88 2.22
CA SER A 353 12.35 14.89 2.79
C SER A 353 11.70 14.20 3.98
N PHE A 354 12.17 13.00 4.27
CA PHE A 354 11.82 12.25 5.46
C PHE A 354 13.11 11.97 6.23
N SER A 355 13.02 11.89 7.55
CA SER A 355 14.18 11.64 8.38
C SER A 355 13.74 11.04 9.71
N THR A 356 14.59 10.18 10.26
CA THR A 356 14.48 9.71 11.62
C THR A 356 14.85 10.83 12.61
N ALA A 357 13.98 11.10 13.58
CA ALA A 357 14.36 11.92 14.73
C ALA A 357 14.98 11.08 15.84
N GLU A 358 14.24 10.09 16.34
CA GLU A 358 14.66 9.18 17.40
C GLU A 358 14.11 7.78 17.10
N ILE A 359 14.87 6.75 17.47
CA ILE A 359 14.44 5.35 17.39
C ILE A 359 14.69 4.66 18.71
N THR A 360 13.69 3.88 19.11
CA THR A 360 13.84 2.86 20.14
C THR A 360 13.41 1.53 19.52
N SER A 361 14.33 0.59 19.44
CA SER A 361 14.05 -0.75 18.92
C SER A 361 13.84 -1.73 20.06
N ILE A 362 12.78 -2.54 19.96
CA ILE A 362 12.52 -3.66 20.87
C ILE A 362 12.62 -4.94 20.03
N GLY A 363 13.42 -5.90 20.48
CA GLY A 363 13.69 -7.14 19.75
C GLY A 363 15.00 -7.12 18.95
N ASN A 364 15.21 -8.15 18.14
CA ASN A 364 16.42 -8.31 17.32
C ASN A 364 16.18 -7.85 15.86
N THR A 365 17.26 -7.64 15.13
CA THR A 365 17.22 -7.44 13.68
C THR A 365 17.07 -8.77 12.94
N PHE A 366 16.32 -8.79 11.85
CA PHE A 366 16.24 -9.92 10.93
C PHE A 366 16.50 -9.47 9.48
N GLN A 367 16.90 -10.41 8.64
CA GLN A 367 17.14 -10.16 7.22
C GLN A 367 15.90 -10.55 6.39
N VAL A 368 15.43 -9.62 5.55
CA VAL A 368 14.48 -9.94 4.48
C VAL A 368 15.26 -10.65 3.37
N LYS A 369 14.97 -11.95 3.16
CA LYS A 369 15.69 -12.76 2.18
C LYS A 369 15.02 -12.67 0.82
N LYS A 370 15.80 -12.35 -0.24
CA LYS A 370 15.36 -12.50 -1.63
C LYS A 370 15.39 -13.97 -2.02
N LEU A 371 14.27 -14.67 -1.85
CA LEU A 371 14.15 -16.09 -2.17
C LEU A 371 12.90 -16.33 -3.02
N ALA A 372 13.09 -16.84 -4.24
CA ALA A 372 12.00 -17.39 -5.06
C ALA A 372 11.38 -18.61 -4.35
N GLU A 373 10.07 -18.76 -4.45
CA GLU A 373 9.38 -19.92 -3.87
C GLU A 373 9.44 -21.11 -4.83
N ASN A 374 9.70 -22.31 -4.30
CA ASN A 374 9.54 -23.50 -5.12
C ASN A 374 8.06 -23.85 -5.13
N LEU A 375 7.39 -23.60 -6.25
CA LEU A 375 5.97 -23.91 -6.41
C LEU A 375 5.73 -25.41 -6.69
N TRP A 376 6.79 -26.15 -7.04
CA TRP A 376 6.77 -27.56 -7.46
C TRP A 376 6.96 -28.57 -6.32
#